data_AF-A0A519M9S4-F1
#
_entry.id   AF-A0A519M9S4-F1
#
_cell.length_a   1.000
_cell.length_b   1.000
_cell.length_c   1.000
_cell.angle_alpha   90.00
_cell.angle_beta   90.00
_cell.angle_gamma   90.00
#
_symmetry.space_group_name_H-M   'P 1'
#
loop_
_entity.id
_entity.type
_entity.pdbx_description
1 polymer ?
#
loop_
_entity_poly.entity_id
_entity_poly.type
_entity_poly.pdbx_seq_one_letter_code
_entity_poly.pdbx_strand_id
1 'polypeptide(L)'
;MKFSFLFLLLFVVLAGCEHYEGPTSVSGQVVDRFTGQPVPRATVQVGGIASGLGAGGTSQGNTYPTDAQGHFAFSFEASAQQNYTLFASTPSGYTSDYGDCPLLKAGHTNDGLLVKTAAPAWVKINCIDDLPLNKIGLYTDGYRTGAGENQNIGPGNFSFIRPMLSNTTGSIYWEILDAQAQVTKSRQPLTVANFDTAIVTIHF
;
A
#
# COMPACT_ATOMS: atom_id res chain seq x y z
N MET A 1 -2.25 -21.33 -61.55
CA MET A 1 -3.10 -20.62 -60.56
C MET A 1 -2.65 -20.96 -59.14
N LYS A 2 -1.62 -20.31 -58.58
CA LYS A 2 -1.13 -20.55 -57.19
C LYS A 2 -0.44 -19.33 -56.54
N PHE A 3 -0.81 -18.10 -56.90
CA PHE A 3 -0.15 -16.88 -56.37
C PHE A 3 -1.08 -15.89 -55.64
N SER A 4 -2.39 -16.10 -55.61
CA SER A 4 -3.34 -15.15 -54.98
C SER A 4 -3.61 -15.37 -53.48
N PHE A 5 -3.21 -16.49 -52.89
CA PHE A 5 -3.55 -16.78 -51.48
C PHE A 5 -2.55 -16.21 -50.47
N LEU A 6 -1.30 -15.93 -50.89
CA LEU A 6 -0.26 -15.42 -49.99
C LEU A 6 -0.41 -13.92 -49.68
N PHE A 7 -0.99 -13.15 -50.60
CA PHE A 7 -1.19 -11.70 -50.44
C PHE A 7 -2.37 -11.36 -49.52
N LEU A 8 -3.39 -12.23 -49.45
CA LEU A 8 -4.54 -12.06 -48.55
C LEU A 8 -4.19 -12.36 -47.10
N LEU A 9 -3.24 -13.26 -46.84
CA LEU A 9 -2.75 -13.57 -45.49
C LEU A 9 -1.90 -12.44 -44.89
N LEU A 10 -1.20 -11.67 -45.73
CA LEU A 10 -0.32 -10.56 -45.30
C LEU A 10 -1.11 -9.34 -44.79
N PHE A 11 -2.33 -9.11 -45.29
CA PHE A 11 -3.18 -8.00 -44.86
C PHE A 11 -3.88 -8.25 -43.50
N VAL A 12 -4.07 -9.52 -43.10
CA VAL A 12 -4.73 -9.84 -41.82
C VAL A 12 -3.79 -9.68 -40.62
N VAL A 13 -2.46 -9.75 -40.83
CA VAL A 13 -1.47 -9.62 -39.74
C VAL A 13 -1.17 -8.16 -39.38
N LEU A 14 -1.52 -7.18 -40.23
CA LEU A 14 -1.25 -5.75 -39.98
C LEU A 14 -2.33 -5.03 -39.17
N ALA A 15 -3.46 -5.68 -38.85
CA ALA A 15 -4.58 -5.07 -38.12
C ALA A 15 -4.50 -5.21 -36.59
N GLY A 16 -3.40 -5.72 -36.03
CA GLY A 16 -3.39 -6.29 -34.68
C GLY A 16 -2.68 -5.50 -33.57
N CYS A 17 -2.35 -4.22 -33.76
CA CYS A 17 -1.78 -3.40 -32.68
C CYS A 17 -2.61 -2.11 -32.54
N GLU A 18 -3.76 -2.20 -31.88
CA GLU A 18 -4.50 -1.01 -31.45
C GLU A 18 -3.67 -0.33 -30.36
N HIS A 19 -2.91 0.69 -30.77
CA HIS A 19 -2.22 1.60 -29.87
C HIS A 19 -3.26 2.62 -29.39
N TYR A 20 -3.80 2.40 -28.19
CA TYR A 20 -4.80 3.29 -27.60
C TYR A 20 -4.10 4.45 -26.90
N GLU A 21 -4.17 5.63 -27.51
CA GLU A 21 -3.66 6.90 -26.98
C GLU A 21 -4.72 8.01 -27.12
N GLY A 22 -4.53 9.10 -26.40
CA GLY A 22 -5.37 10.30 -26.46
C GLY A 22 -6.26 10.50 -25.24
N PRO A 23 -7.38 11.24 -25.40
CA PRO A 23 -8.21 11.67 -24.30
C PRO A 23 -8.74 10.49 -23.49
N THR A 24 -8.41 10.49 -22.19
CA THR A 24 -8.79 9.44 -21.24
C THR A 24 -9.62 10.08 -20.15
N SER A 25 -10.85 9.61 -19.98
CA SER A 25 -11.76 10.07 -18.92
C SER A 25 -11.74 9.09 -17.77
N VAL A 26 -11.75 9.62 -16.55
CA VAL A 26 -11.61 8.84 -15.32
C VAL A 26 -12.64 9.32 -14.31
N SER A 27 -13.43 8.40 -13.76
CA SER A 27 -14.35 8.69 -12.66
C SER A 27 -14.41 7.55 -11.66
N GLY A 28 -14.67 7.88 -10.40
CA GLY A 28 -14.70 6.88 -9.34
C GLY A 28 -14.82 7.47 -7.95
N GLN A 29 -14.45 6.66 -6.95
CA GLN A 29 -14.51 7.01 -5.54
C GLN A 29 -13.25 6.54 -4.80
N VAL A 30 -12.76 7.35 -3.88
CA VAL A 30 -11.72 6.98 -2.91
C VAL A 30 -12.39 6.36 -1.68
N VAL A 31 -11.94 5.16 -1.32
CA VAL A 31 -12.53 4.38 -0.23
C VAL A 31 -11.46 3.84 0.71
N ASP A 32 -11.85 3.61 1.97
CA ASP A 32 -11.04 2.90 2.94
C ASP A 32 -10.99 1.41 2.55
N ARG A 33 -9.78 0.86 2.47
CA ARG A 33 -9.51 -0.49 1.96
C ARG A 33 -10.21 -1.58 2.77
N PHE A 34 -10.39 -1.37 4.07
CA PHE A 34 -10.86 -2.40 5.00
C PHE A 34 -12.36 -2.30 5.26
N THR A 35 -12.88 -1.07 5.37
CA THR A 35 -14.28 -0.80 5.69
C THR A 35 -15.15 -0.53 4.46
N GLY A 36 -14.52 -0.22 3.31
CA GLY A 36 -15.20 0.19 2.09
C GLY A 36 -15.89 1.56 2.19
N GLN A 37 -15.71 2.26 3.31
CA GLN A 37 -16.36 3.56 3.52
C GLN A 37 -15.68 4.65 2.68
N PRO A 38 -16.44 5.67 2.25
CA PRO A 38 -15.86 6.80 1.53
C PRO A 38 -14.79 7.53 2.34
N VAL A 39 -13.69 7.90 1.69
CA VAL A 39 -12.63 8.72 2.29
C VAL A 39 -12.75 10.15 1.77
N PRO A 40 -13.16 11.11 2.61
CA PRO A 40 -13.42 12.47 2.18
C PRO A 40 -12.12 13.25 1.97
N ARG A 41 -12.20 14.31 1.14
CA ARG A 41 -11.12 15.31 0.97
C ARG A 41 -9.78 14.68 0.57
N ALA A 42 -9.83 13.62 -0.24
CA ALA A 42 -8.65 13.02 -0.82
C ALA A 42 -8.21 13.81 -2.06
N THR A 43 -6.99 13.52 -2.50
CA THR A 43 -6.48 13.89 -3.81
C THR A 43 -6.13 12.61 -4.55
N VAL A 44 -6.60 12.50 -5.79
CA VAL A 44 -6.25 11.42 -6.73
C VAL A 44 -5.17 11.91 -7.67
N GLN A 45 -4.21 11.05 -7.99
CA GLN A 45 -3.14 11.34 -8.95
C GLN A 45 -2.97 10.16 -9.90
N VAL A 46 -2.75 10.48 -11.17
CA VAL A 46 -2.40 9.46 -12.18
C VAL A 46 -0.96 9.00 -11.94
N GLY A 47 -0.77 7.69 -11.90
CA GLY A 47 0.53 7.05 -11.83
C GLY A 47 0.93 6.46 -13.17
N GLY A 48 2.20 6.59 -13.55
CA GLY A 48 2.79 5.83 -14.65
C GLY A 48 3.47 4.57 -14.14
N ILE A 49 3.13 3.42 -14.73
CA ILE A 49 3.77 2.14 -14.45
C ILE A 49 4.78 1.88 -15.57
N ALA A 50 6.07 1.86 -15.23
CA ALA A 50 7.10 1.50 -16.21
C ALA A 50 6.98 0.00 -16.57
N SER A 51 7.29 -0.34 -17.81
CA SER A 51 7.32 -1.73 -18.28
C SER A 51 8.55 -2.45 -17.74
N GLY A 52 8.36 -3.35 -16.77
CA GLY A 52 9.42 -4.18 -16.20
C GLY A 52 9.02 -4.85 -14.88
N LEU A 53 9.58 -6.03 -14.59
CA LEU A 53 9.40 -6.70 -13.30
C LEU A 53 10.02 -5.84 -12.18
N GLY A 54 9.19 -5.33 -11.27
CA GLY A 54 9.62 -4.52 -10.12
C GLY A 54 9.54 -3.00 -10.30
N ALA A 55 8.96 -2.51 -11.41
CA ALA A 55 8.71 -1.09 -11.58
C ALA A 55 7.58 -0.62 -10.64
N GLY A 56 7.94 0.16 -9.62
CA GLY A 56 6.98 0.97 -8.86
C GLY A 56 6.40 2.07 -9.75
N GLY A 57 5.17 2.49 -9.45
CA GLY A 57 4.54 3.59 -10.17
C GLY A 57 5.20 4.92 -9.85
N THR A 58 5.35 5.78 -10.85
CA THR A 58 5.76 7.18 -10.66
C THR A 58 4.52 8.07 -10.72
N SER A 59 4.38 8.99 -9.77
CA SER A 59 3.37 10.03 -9.85
C SER A 59 3.54 10.84 -11.14
N GLN A 60 2.45 11.01 -11.89
CA GLN A 60 2.44 11.79 -13.12
C GLN A 60 1.37 12.88 -13.10
N GLY A 61 1.77 14.07 -13.54
CA GLY A 61 0.87 15.20 -13.73
C GLY A 61 0.23 15.73 -12.45
N ASN A 62 -0.96 16.29 -12.62
CA ASN A 62 -1.70 17.03 -11.60
C ASN A 62 -2.35 16.09 -10.57
N THR A 63 -2.67 16.64 -9.41
CA THR A 63 -3.57 16.03 -8.45
C THR A 63 -4.99 16.55 -8.66
N TYR A 64 -5.97 15.69 -8.45
CA TYR A 64 -7.39 15.97 -8.64
C TYR A 64 -8.12 15.79 -7.30
N PRO A 65 -8.76 16.83 -6.76
CA PRO A 65 -9.45 16.73 -5.48
C PRO A 65 -10.72 15.88 -5.58
N THR A 66 -11.05 15.17 -4.51
CA THR A 66 -12.35 14.52 -4.37
C THR A 66 -13.38 15.42 -3.70
N ASP A 67 -14.66 15.08 -3.84
CA ASP A 67 -15.72 15.67 -3.02
C ASP A 67 -15.71 15.14 -1.56
N ALA A 68 -16.74 15.54 -0.79
CA ALA A 68 -16.93 15.12 0.60
C ALA A 68 -17.31 13.64 0.76
N GLN A 69 -17.70 12.98 -0.33
CA GLN A 69 -17.98 11.55 -0.41
C GLN A 69 -16.87 10.80 -1.15
N GLY A 70 -15.70 11.41 -1.33
CA GLY A 70 -14.55 10.78 -1.97
C GLY A 70 -14.70 10.58 -3.48
N HIS A 71 -15.74 11.09 -4.14
CA HIS A 71 -15.88 10.96 -5.59
C HIS A 71 -14.94 11.89 -6.33
N PHE A 72 -14.48 11.44 -7.50
CA PHE A 72 -13.67 12.22 -8.42
C PHE A 72 -14.11 11.97 -9.85
N ALA A 73 -13.89 12.97 -10.71
CA ALA A 73 -14.00 12.85 -12.15
C ALA A 73 -13.03 13.82 -12.82
N PHE A 74 -12.24 13.36 -13.78
CA PHE A 74 -11.32 14.18 -14.56
C PHE A 74 -10.97 13.51 -15.89
N SER A 75 -10.28 14.26 -16.76
CA SER A 75 -9.70 13.71 -17.99
C SER A 75 -8.22 14.10 -18.10
N PHE A 76 -7.45 13.28 -18.81
CA PHE A 76 -6.05 13.55 -19.14
C PHE A 76 -5.69 12.93 -20.49
N GLU A 77 -4.60 13.39 -21.10
CA GLU A 77 -4.07 12.81 -22.34
C GLU A 77 -3.16 11.64 -22.02
N ALA A 78 -3.54 10.43 -22.43
CA ALA A 78 -2.75 9.22 -22.22
C ALA A 78 -1.91 8.89 -23.46
N SER A 79 -0.72 8.35 -23.25
CA SER A 79 0.16 7.83 -24.28
C SER A 79 0.07 6.30 -24.32
N ALA A 80 0.11 5.72 -25.51
CA ALA A 80 0.01 4.27 -25.68
C ALA A 80 1.26 3.50 -25.24
N GLN A 81 2.37 4.19 -24.92
CA GLN A 81 3.63 3.57 -24.50
C GLN A 81 3.69 3.36 -22.98
N GLN A 82 2.67 3.75 -22.24
CA GLN A 82 2.67 3.74 -20.78
C GLN A 82 1.41 3.07 -20.22
N ASN A 83 1.59 2.27 -19.17
CA ASN A 83 0.47 1.80 -18.36
C ASN A 83 0.17 2.82 -17.27
N TYR A 84 -1.11 3.03 -16.98
CA TYR A 84 -1.53 4.03 -16.01
C TYR A 84 -2.25 3.39 -14.82
N THR A 85 -2.14 4.04 -13.67
CA THR A 85 -2.85 3.67 -12.44
C THR A 85 -3.30 4.91 -11.69
N LEU A 86 -4.03 4.75 -10.59
CA LEU A 86 -4.44 5.84 -9.72
C LEU A 86 -3.93 5.65 -8.31
N PHE A 87 -3.31 6.70 -7.77
CA PHE A 87 -2.99 6.83 -6.37
C PHE A 87 -3.95 7.80 -5.71
N ALA A 88 -4.32 7.54 -4.47
CA ALA A 88 -4.97 8.53 -3.64
C ALA A 88 -4.20 8.74 -2.34
N SER A 89 -4.27 9.97 -1.85
CA SER A 89 -3.79 10.35 -0.52
C SER A 89 -4.69 11.41 0.10
N THR A 90 -4.59 11.59 1.41
CA THR A 90 -5.31 12.65 2.14
C THR A 90 -4.36 13.41 3.05
N PRO A 91 -4.67 14.65 3.43
CA PRO A 91 -3.90 15.37 4.45
C PRO A 91 -3.88 14.68 5.82
N SER A 92 -4.89 13.88 6.15
CA SER A 92 -4.93 13.13 7.41
C SER A 92 -3.98 11.92 7.40
N GLY A 93 -3.54 11.45 6.24
CA GLY A 93 -2.54 10.38 6.11
C GLY A 93 -3.04 9.08 5.51
N TYR A 94 -4.30 9.00 5.05
CA TYR A 94 -4.69 7.89 4.16
C TYR A 94 -3.80 7.86 2.93
N THR A 95 -3.34 6.68 2.55
CA THR A 95 -2.55 6.47 1.32
C THR A 95 -2.94 5.18 0.62
N SER A 96 -2.87 5.20 -0.71
CA SER A 96 -2.99 3.99 -1.52
C SER A 96 -1.76 3.10 -1.37
N ASP A 97 -2.00 1.80 -1.46
CA ASP A 97 -0.96 0.77 -1.59
C ASP A 97 -0.86 0.40 -3.07
N TYR A 98 0.36 0.34 -3.61
CA TYR A 98 0.60 0.13 -5.03
C TYR A 98 -0.08 -1.15 -5.55
N GLY A 99 -0.14 -2.20 -4.72
CA GLY A 99 -0.76 -3.47 -5.08
C GLY A 99 -2.28 -3.44 -5.28
N ASP A 100 -2.98 -2.37 -4.86
CA ASP A 100 -4.44 -2.25 -4.98
C ASP A 100 -4.88 -1.08 -5.86
N CYS A 101 -3.94 -0.32 -6.42
CA CYS A 101 -4.28 0.80 -7.27
C CYS A 101 -4.91 0.27 -8.57
N PRO A 102 -6.07 0.82 -9.01
CA PRO A 102 -6.72 0.37 -10.23
C PRO A 102 -5.87 0.72 -11.45
N LEU A 103 -5.82 -0.16 -12.44
CA LEU A 103 -5.21 0.11 -13.74
C LEU A 103 -6.18 0.88 -14.62
N LEU A 104 -5.66 1.85 -15.38
CA LEU A 104 -6.43 2.61 -16.36
C LEU A 104 -6.12 2.12 -17.77
N LYS A 105 -7.13 2.18 -18.63
CA LYS A 105 -6.99 1.95 -20.07
C LYS A 105 -6.82 3.32 -20.76
N ALA A 106 -5.67 3.52 -21.40
CA ALA A 106 -5.36 4.73 -22.16
C ALA A 106 -6.32 4.90 -23.35
N GLY A 107 -6.72 6.12 -23.68
CA GLY A 107 -7.64 6.42 -24.79
C GLY A 107 -9.09 5.97 -24.56
N HIS A 108 -9.47 5.67 -23.31
CA HIS A 108 -10.81 5.17 -22.97
C HIS A 108 -11.44 5.92 -21.80
N THR A 109 -12.74 5.70 -21.62
CA THR A 109 -13.46 6.03 -20.39
C THR A 109 -13.23 4.94 -19.34
N ASN A 110 -12.82 5.35 -18.15
CA ASN A 110 -12.58 4.50 -16.98
C ASN A 110 -13.52 4.95 -15.86
N ASP A 111 -14.70 4.34 -15.76
CA ASP A 111 -15.75 4.74 -14.82
C ASP A 111 -15.93 3.75 -13.68
N GLY A 112 -16.49 4.25 -12.56
CA GLY A 112 -16.83 3.44 -11.39
C GLY A 112 -15.59 2.86 -10.68
N LEU A 113 -14.44 3.51 -10.83
CA LEU A 113 -13.21 3.05 -10.21
C LEU A 113 -13.27 3.19 -8.69
N LEU A 114 -12.68 2.23 -7.98
CA LEU A 114 -12.46 2.32 -6.53
C LEU A 114 -10.96 2.46 -6.27
N VAL A 115 -10.54 3.62 -5.78
CA VAL A 115 -9.16 3.85 -5.35
C VAL A 115 -9.08 3.56 -3.86
N LYS A 116 -8.51 2.41 -3.51
CA LYS A 116 -8.41 1.96 -2.12
C LYS A 116 -7.27 2.69 -1.41
N THR A 117 -7.54 3.14 -0.20
CA THR A 117 -6.55 3.76 0.69
C THR A 117 -6.63 3.13 2.08
N ALA A 118 -5.54 3.13 2.83
CA ALA A 118 -5.54 2.67 4.20
C ALA A 118 -5.24 3.84 5.14
N ALA A 119 -6.01 3.98 6.22
CA ALA A 119 -5.66 4.90 7.30
C ALA A 119 -4.37 4.43 7.98
N PRO A 120 -3.54 5.37 8.47
CA PRO A 120 -2.44 5.00 9.34
C PRO A 120 -2.97 4.45 10.66
N ALA A 121 -2.21 3.55 11.26
CA ALA A 121 -2.34 3.10 12.64
C ALA A 121 -0.95 2.81 13.18
N TRP A 122 -0.82 2.76 14.49
CA TRP A 122 0.45 2.56 15.15
C TRP A 122 0.37 1.53 16.26
N VAL A 123 1.52 0.96 16.59
CA VAL A 123 1.73 0.22 17.83
C VAL A 123 2.86 0.89 18.59
N LYS A 124 2.63 1.18 19.87
CA LYS A 124 3.64 1.57 20.83
C LYS A 124 4.05 0.34 21.63
N ILE A 125 5.31 -0.04 21.53
CA ILE A 125 5.90 -1.09 22.35
C ILE A 125 6.52 -0.43 23.57
N ASN A 126 6.01 -0.76 24.75
CA ASN A 126 6.57 -0.37 26.04
C ASN A 126 7.35 -1.55 26.61
N CYS A 127 8.66 -1.42 26.70
CA CYS A 127 9.51 -2.45 27.25
C CYS A 127 9.84 -2.09 28.72
N ILE A 128 9.54 -2.99 29.63
CA ILE A 128 9.78 -2.86 31.08
C ILE A 128 10.89 -3.85 31.47
N ASP A 129 11.96 -3.32 32.04
CA ASP A 129 13.14 -4.06 32.50
C ASP A 129 12.87 -4.59 33.93
N ASP A 130 12.50 -5.86 34.02
CA ASP A 130 12.12 -6.52 35.27
C ASP A 130 13.26 -7.39 35.81
N LEU A 131 13.22 -7.67 37.12
CA LEU A 131 14.14 -8.64 37.70
C LEU A 131 13.84 -10.06 37.17
N PRO A 132 14.86 -10.86 36.80
CA PRO A 132 16.29 -10.53 36.84
C PRO A 132 16.74 -9.70 35.62
N LEU A 133 17.57 -8.68 35.85
CA LEU A 133 18.18 -7.81 34.83
C LEU A 133 19.28 -8.54 34.02
N ASN A 134 18.95 -9.72 33.49
CA ASN A 134 19.87 -10.62 32.80
C ASN A 134 19.55 -10.75 31.30
N LYS A 135 18.68 -9.91 30.74
CA LYS A 135 18.34 -9.95 29.32
C LYS A 135 19.33 -9.16 28.50
N ILE A 136 19.68 -9.71 27.34
CA ILE A 136 20.71 -9.15 26.47
C ILE A 136 20.22 -8.88 25.04
N GLY A 137 18.99 -9.29 24.70
CA GLY A 137 18.42 -9.03 23.39
C GLY A 137 16.90 -9.13 23.36
N LEU A 138 16.27 -8.24 22.60
CA LEU A 138 14.84 -8.23 22.30
C LEU A 138 14.70 -8.16 20.79
N TYR A 139 14.05 -9.16 20.20
CA TYR A 139 13.60 -9.12 18.83
C TYR A 139 12.10 -8.85 18.81
N THR A 140 11.62 -7.95 17.95
CA THR A 140 10.18 -7.67 17.77
C THR A 140 9.77 -7.72 16.32
N ASP A 141 8.63 -8.31 16.02
CA ASP A 141 8.09 -8.46 14.66
C ASP A 141 6.55 -8.32 14.64
N GLY A 142 5.96 -8.28 13.45
CA GLY A 142 4.52 -8.36 13.20
C GLY A 142 3.81 -7.02 12.98
N TYR A 143 4.56 -5.94 12.78
CA TYR A 143 4.06 -4.68 12.25
C TYR A 143 4.23 -4.60 10.71
N ARG A 144 3.44 -3.75 10.04
CA ARG A 144 2.98 -3.86 8.63
C ARG A 144 4.06 -4.08 7.55
N THR A 145 5.30 -3.70 7.77
CA THR A 145 6.34 -3.77 6.72
C THR A 145 7.72 -3.87 7.34
N GLY A 146 8.33 -5.05 7.29
CA GLY A 146 9.74 -5.21 7.59
C GLY A 146 10.10 -6.62 8.00
N ALA A 147 11.40 -6.93 7.93
CA ALA A 147 11.96 -7.92 8.82
C ALA A 147 11.81 -7.38 10.25
N GLY A 148 11.52 -8.25 11.22
CA GLY A 148 11.52 -7.83 12.62
C GLY A 148 12.85 -7.19 13.02
N GLU A 149 12.81 -6.40 14.07
CA GLU A 149 13.94 -5.59 14.51
C GLU A 149 14.56 -6.15 15.78
N ASN A 150 15.89 -6.20 15.79
CA ASN A 150 16.65 -6.38 17.01
C ASN A 150 16.76 -5.02 17.73
N GLN A 151 16.33 -4.99 18.98
CA GLN A 151 16.52 -3.85 19.85
C GLN A 151 17.79 -4.09 20.68
N ASN A 152 18.70 -3.12 20.66
CA ASN A 152 19.79 -3.10 21.63
C ASN A 152 19.18 -2.76 23.00
N ILE A 153 19.02 -3.79 23.84
CA ILE A 153 18.53 -3.58 25.21
C ILE A 153 19.68 -2.99 26.03
N GLY A 154 19.55 -1.71 26.38
CA GLY A 154 20.30 -1.10 27.46
C GLY A 154 19.55 -1.29 28.79
N PRO A 155 20.19 -0.98 29.94
CA PRO A 155 19.50 -1.00 31.21
C PRO A 155 18.34 0.00 31.23
N GLY A 156 17.22 -0.41 31.83
CA GLY A 156 16.05 0.41 32.07
C GLY A 156 14.92 0.31 31.03
N ASN A 157 13.79 0.90 31.39
CA ASN A 157 12.59 0.91 30.57
C ASN A 157 12.79 1.75 29.30
N PHE A 158 12.25 1.28 28.18
CA PHE A 158 12.25 2.04 26.93
C PHE A 158 10.96 1.83 26.15
N SER A 159 10.72 2.68 25.15
CA SER A 159 9.57 2.50 24.26
C SER A 159 9.87 2.98 22.86
N PHE A 160 9.17 2.40 21.89
CA PHE A 160 9.25 2.81 20.49
C PHE A 160 7.90 2.61 19.81
N ILE A 161 7.71 3.29 18.67
CA ILE A 161 6.46 3.27 17.90
C ILE A 161 6.74 2.77 16.50
N ARG A 162 5.87 1.89 15.98
CA ARG A 162 5.95 1.37 14.61
C ARG A 162 4.60 1.50 13.89
N PRO A 163 4.59 1.76 12.57
CA PRO A 163 3.37 1.78 11.79
C PRO A 163 2.77 0.38 11.63
N MET A 164 1.45 0.29 11.63
CA MET A 164 0.69 -0.95 11.48
C MET A 164 -0.48 -0.75 10.49
N LEU A 165 -1.03 -1.86 9.99
CA LEU A 165 -2.32 -1.87 9.31
C LEU A 165 -3.46 -1.56 10.29
N SER A 166 -4.21 -0.52 10.00
CA SER A 166 -5.48 -0.25 10.66
C SER A 166 -6.53 -1.30 10.29
N ASN A 167 -7.50 -1.53 11.19
CA ASN A 167 -8.66 -2.41 11.05
C ASN A 167 -8.37 -3.83 10.55
N THR A 168 -7.13 -4.30 10.69
CA THR A 168 -6.70 -5.66 10.36
C THR A 168 -6.22 -6.34 11.63
N THR A 169 -6.65 -7.57 11.88
CA THR A 169 -6.11 -8.36 12.98
C THR A 169 -4.68 -8.78 12.66
N GLY A 170 -3.74 -8.20 13.40
CA GLY A 170 -2.32 -8.54 13.36
C GLY A 170 -1.88 -9.21 14.67
N SER A 171 -0.57 -9.34 14.84
CA SER A 171 0.01 -9.76 16.11
C SER A 171 1.40 -9.19 16.24
N ILE A 172 1.77 -8.74 17.44
CA ILE A 172 3.17 -8.48 17.75
C ILE A 172 3.78 -9.76 18.28
N TYR A 173 4.92 -10.13 17.70
CA TYR A 173 5.76 -11.22 18.16
C TYR A 173 6.99 -10.63 18.80
N TRP A 174 7.47 -11.26 19.86
CA TRP A 174 8.77 -10.91 20.41
C TRP A 174 9.52 -12.10 20.95
N GLU A 175 10.83 -12.00 20.89
CA GLU A 175 11.77 -12.98 21.44
C GLU A 175 12.70 -12.26 22.42
N ILE A 176 12.88 -12.83 23.61
CA ILE A 176 13.78 -12.33 24.64
C ILE A 176 14.91 -13.33 24.82
N LEU A 177 16.15 -12.86 24.62
CA LEU A 177 17.38 -13.62 24.86
C LEU A 177 17.96 -13.25 26.23
N ASP A 178 18.13 -14.25 27.10
CA ASP A 178 18.80 -14.05 28.39
C ASP A 178 20.32 -14.33 28.36
N ALA A 179 20.99 -14.01 29.45
CA ALA A 179 22.43 -14.22 29.64
C ALA A 179 22.85 -15.70 29.60
N GLN A 180 21.90 -16.64 29.69
CA GLN A 180 22.12 -18.09 29.56
C GLN A 180 21.85 -18.57 28.12
N ALA A 181 21.69 -17.64 27.19
CA ALA A 181 21.34 -17.87 25.80
C ALA A 181 20.00 -18.62 25.61
N GLN A 182 19.09 -18.54 26.58
CA GLN A 182 17.73 -19.06 26.44
C GLN A 182 16.85 -18.01 25.75
N VAL A 183 16.02 -18.48 24.83
CA VAL A 183 15.08 -17.64 24.07
C VAL A 183 13.66 -17.92 24.53
N THR A 184 12.98 -16.89 25.04
CA THR A 184 11.53 -16.94 25.30
C THR A 184 10.78 -16.25 24.17
N LYS A 185 9.80 -16.93 23.58
CA LYS A 185 8.98 -16.41 22.48
C LYS A 185 7.57 -16.11 22.96
N SER A 186 7.06 -14.96 22.57
CA SER A 186 5.73 -14.49 22.97
C SER A 186 5.01 -13.81 21.80
N ARG A 187 3.69 -13.73 21.92
CA ARG A 187 2.82 -13.15 20.91
C ARG A 187 1.62 -12.48 21.55
N GLN A 188 1.24 -11.32 21.06
CA GLN A 188 -0.02 -10.65 21.39
C GLN A 188 -0.81 -10.34 20.11
N PRO A 189 -1.98 -10.96 19.89
CA PRO A 189 -2.88 -10.55 18.82
C PRO A 189 -3.45 -9.16 19.11
N LEU A 190 -3.60 -8.34 18.08
CA LEU A 190 -4.18 -7.01 18.24
C LEU A 190 -4.82 -6.51 16.94
N THR A 191 -5.80 -5.63 17.09
CA THR A 191 -6.44 -4.89 15.99
C THR A 191 -6.44 -3.42 16.38
N VAL A 192 -5.93 -2.55 15.51
CA VAL A 192 -5.84 -1.09 15.78
C VAL A 192 -6.83 -0.37 14.89
N ALA A 193 -7.64 0.52 15.46
CA ALA A 193 -8.55 1.34 14.68
C ALA A 193 -7.81 2.36 13.79
N ASN A 194 -8.50 2.92 12.80
CA ASN A 194 -7.97 4.02 11.97
C ASN A 194 -7.52 5.18 12.87
N PHE A 195 -6.30 5.69 12.63
CA PHE A 195 -5.67 6.79 13.39
C PHE A 195 -5.42 6.52 14.87
N ASP A 196 -5.46 5.26 15.30
CA ASP A 196 -5.24 4.89 16.70
C ASP A 196 -3.85 4.29 16.93
N THR A 197 -3.45 4.23 18.21
CA THR A 197 -2.20 3.61 18.66
C THR A 197 -2.50 2.54 19.71
N ALA A 198 -2.28 1.28 19.37
CA ALA A 198 -2.29 0.21 20.36
C ALA A 198 -1.03 0.24 21.23
N ILE A 199 -1.17 -0.14 22.49
CA ILE A 199 -0.04 -0.27 23.42
C ILE A 199 0.18 -1.75 23.72
N VAL A 200 1.41 -2.22 23.50
CA VAL A 200 1.86 -3.56 23.90
C VAL A 200 2.95 -3.38 24.95
N THR A 201 2.78 -4.03 26.09
CA THR A 201 3.78 -4.02 27.16
C THR A 201 4.55 -5.33 27.13
N ILE A 202 5.87 -5.23 26.99
CA ILE A 202 6.80 -6.36 27.03
C ILE A 202 7.59 -6.25 28.33
N HIS A 203 7.46 -7.25 29.18
CA HIS A 203 8.33 -7.43 30.32
C HIS A 203 9.52 -8.29 29.88
N PHE A 204 10.74 -7.82 30.11
CA PHE A 204 11.95 -8.53 29.80
C PHE A 204 12.86 -8.57 31.03
#